data_AF-A0A2T0BJI8-F1
#
_entry.id   AF-A0A2T0BJI8-F1
#
_cell.length_a   1.000
_cell.length_b   1.000
_cell.length_c   1.000
_cell.angle_alpha   90.00
_cell.angle_beta   90.00
_cell.angle_gamma   90.00
#
_symmetry.space_group_name_H-M   'P 1'
#
loop_
_entity.id
_entity.type
_entity.pdbx_description
1 polymer ?
#
loop_
_entity_poly.entity_id
_entity_poly.type
_entity_poly.pdbx_seq_one_letter_code
_entity_poly.pdbx_strand_id
1 'polypeptide(L)'
;MSVYLVSYFLKEEAHEHDENCGCEDNTHEHDEDCGCGGRDDSRLIGEIHSLGAWAHFMPESFLLHTALSSAKILEKLKVFVNADDFLFVSQINSETTECLTPQVKEWISTKEKI
;
A
#
# COMPACT_ATOMS: atom_id res chain seq x y z
N MET A 1 19.16 8.64 5.57
CA MET A 1 17.72 8.31 5.47
C MET A 1 17.57 6.80 5.66
N SER A 2 16.36 6.28 5.79
CA SER A 2 16.16 4.83 6.00
C SER A 2 15.09 4.29 5.07
N VAL A 3 15.19 2.99 4.79
CA VAL A 3 14.20 2.27 3.98
C VAL A 3 13.22 1.55 4.90
N TYR A 4 11.94 1.68 4.59
CA TYR A 4 10.84 1.06 5.31
C TYR A 4 10.01 0.20 4.36
N LEU A 5 9.62 -0.98 4.81
CA LEU A 5 8.53 -1.73 4.22
C LEU A 5 7.22 -1.28 4.89
N VAL A 6 6.36 -0.64 4.10
CA VAL A 6 5.01 -0.28 4.50
C VAL A 6 4.09 -1.34 3.91
N SER A 7 3.44 -2.11 4.77
CA SER A 7 2.47 -3.14 4.38
C SER A 7 1.15 -2.85 5.04
N TYR A 8 0.06 -2.98 4.30
CA TYR A 8 -1.28 -2.82 4.84
C TYR A 8 -2.18 -3.97 4.41
N PHE A 9 -3.32 -4.08 5.06
CA PHE A 9 -4.42 -4.92 4.65
C PHE A 9 -5.70 -4.17 5.02
N LEU A 10 -6.49 -3.82 4.02
CA LEU A 10 -7.76 -3.13 4.22
C LEU A 10 -8.87 -4.16 4.19
N LYS A 11 -9.57 -4.31 5.30
CA LYS A 11 -10.68 -5.23 5.37
C LYS A 11 -11.83 -4.67 4.53
N GLU A 12 -12.36 -5.51 3.65
CA GLU A 12 -13.54 -5.16 2.85
C GLU A 12 -14.71 -4.84 3.78
N GLU A 13 -15.41 -3.74 3.51
CA GLU A 13 -16.73 -3.54 4.09
C GLU A 13 -17.66 -4.53 3.41
N ALA A 14 -18.11 -5.54 4.14
CA ALA A 14 -19.07 -6.50 3.62
C ALA A 14 -20.36 -5.74 3.26
N HIS A 15 -20.54 -5.44 1.99
CA HIS A 15 -21.86 -5.12 1.47
C HIS A 15 -22.62 -6.45 1.39
N GLU A 16 -23.72 -6.57 2.15
CA GLU A 16 -24.65 -7.69 1.99
C GLU A 16 -25.11 -7.71 0.53
N HIS A 17 -24.68 -8.72 -0.21
CA HIS A 17 -25.18 -8.95 -1.57
C HIS A 17 -26.64 -9.40 -1.46
N ASP A 18 -27.58 -8.48 -1.67
CA ASP A 18 -28.88 -8.86 -2.22
C ASP A 18 -28.62 -9.40 -3.64
N GLU A 19 -29.22 -10.54 -3.98
CA GLU A 19 -28.88 -11.39 -5.13
C GLU A 19 -29.31 -10.80 -6.48
N ASN A 20 -28.79 -9.62 -6.83
CA ASN A 20 -28.97 -9.02 -8.15
C ASN A 20 -27.87 -8.00 -8.46
N CYS A 21 -26.61 -8.44 -8.55
CA CYS A 21 -25.63 -7.68 -9.30
C CYS A 21 -25.97 -7.89 -10.79
N GLY A 22 -26.83 -7.02 -11.33
CA GLY A 22 -27.41 -7.08 -12.68
C GLY A 22 -26.40 -6.92 -13.81
N CYS A 23 -25.37 -7.77 -13.83
CA CYS A 23 -24.33 -7.86 -14.84
C CYS A 23 -24.83 -8.60 -16.10
N GLU A 24 -26.05 -8.31 -16.53
CA GLU A 24 -26.68 -8.86 -17.74
C GLU A 24 -27.09 -7.71 -18.69
N ASP A 25 -26.20 -6.75 -18.98
CA ASP A 25 -26.24 -6.14 -20.32
C ASP A 25 -24.95 -5.42 -20.75
N ASN A 26 -24.58 -5.60 -22.00
CA ASN A 26 -23.30 -5.19 -22.61
C ASN A 26 -23.33 -3.74 -23.13
N THR A 27 -23.83 -2.75 -22.37
CA THR A 27 -23.89 -1.35 -22.86
C THR A 27 -23.76 -0.29 -21.76
N HIS A 28 -22.61 -0.19 -21.08
CA HIS A 28 -22.36 0.97 -20.23
C HIS A 28 -20.95 1.55 -20.45
N GLU A 29 -20.89 2.83 -20.78
CA GLU A 29 -19.69 3.66 -20.66
C GLU A 29 -19.18 3.53 -19.21
N HIS A 30 -17.89 3.21 -19.07
CA HIS A 30 -17.24 3.02 -17.78
C HIS A 30 -17.09 4.35 -17.05
N ASP A 31 -18.17 4.84 -16.44
CA ASP A 31 -18.06 5.74 -15.30
C ASP A 31 -17.77 4.89 -14.04
N GLU A 32 -16.83 5.41 -13.27
CA GLU A 32 -16.13 4.80 -12.14
C GLU A 32 -17.08 4.13 -11.12
N ASP A 33 -16.63 3.00 -10.57
CA ASP A 33 -17.17 2.33 -9.39
C ASP A 33 -18.37 1.36 -9.60
N CYS A 34 -18.06 0.15 -10.08
CA CYS A 34 -18.98 -0.99 -9.97
C CYS A 34 -19.00 -1.64 -8.57
N GLY A 35 -18.34 -1.07 -7.55
CA GLY A 35 -18.39 -1.54 -6.15
C GLY A 35 -17.96 -2.99 -5.92
N CYS A 36 -17.41 -3.64 -6.94
CA CYS A 36 -16.96 -5.04 -6.93
C CYS A 36 -15.44 -5.16 -6.65
N GLY A 37 -14.78 -4.04 -6.37
CA GLY A 37 -13.37 -3.99 -5.99
C GLY A 37 -13.26 -3.54 -4.53
N GLY A 38 -12.31 -4.11 -3.81
CA GLY A 38 -12.07 -3.83 -2.39
C GLY A 38 -11.96 -2.32 -2.06
N ARG A 39 -11.92 -2.02 -0.76
CA ARG A 39 -11.98 -0.66 -0.24
C ARG A 39 -10.94 0.27 -0.89
N ASP A 40 -11.36 1.47 -1.31
CA ASP A 40 -10.49 2.48 -1.94
C ASP A 40 -9.29 2.84 -1.05
N ASP A 41 -8.09 2.50 -1.52
CA ASP A 41 -6.81 2.77 -0.87
C ASP A 41 -6.01 3.90 -1.54
N SER A 42 -6.58 4.57 -2.56
CA SER A 42 -5.91 5.60 -3.37
C SER A 42 -5.33 6.74 -2.52
N ARG A 43 -6.05 7.13 -1.46
CA ARG A 43 -5.60 8.18 -0.51
C ARG A 43 -4.42 7.72 0.33
N LEU A 44 -4.42 6.47 0.80
CA LEU A 44 -3.32 5.89 1.56
C LEU A 44 -2.06 5.81 0.69
N ILE A 45 -2.19 5.30 -0.53
CA ILE A 45 -1.12 5.24 -1.52
C ILE A 45 -0.58 6.65 -1.83
N GLY A 46 -1.49 7.62 -2.02
CA GLY A 46 -1.13 9.03 -2.24
C GLY A 46 -0.28 9.61 -1.10
N GLU A 47 -0.65 9.37 0.15
CA GLU A 47 0.17 9.82 1.29
C GLU A 47 1.53 9.10 1.29
N ILE A 48 1.60 7.78 1.10
CA ILE A 48 2.87 7.02 1.03
C ILE A 48 3.82 7.66 0.00
N HIS A 49 3.30 7.97 -1.20
CA HIS A 49 4.09 8.59 -2.26
C HIS A 49 4.61 9.98 -1.90
N SER A 50 3.91 10.72 -1.03
CA SER A 50 4.32 12.05 -0.58
C SER A 50 5.45 12.03 0.47
N LEU A 51 5.64 10.91 1.18
CA LEU A 51 6.58 10.82 2.31
C LEU A 51 8.05 10.68 1.88
N GLY A 52 8.32 10.36 0.62
CA GLY A 52 9.68 10.19 0.11
C GLY A 52 9.75 9.42 -1.21
N ALA A 53 10.94 8.91 -1.53
CA ALA A 53 11.11 8.05 -2.70
C ALA A 53 10.52 6.67 -2.40
N TRP A 54 9.74 6.11 -3.33
CA TRP A 54 9.04 4.86 -3.11
C TRP A 54 9.25 3.87 -4.26
N ALA A 55 8.96 2.60 -3.98
CA ALA A 55 8.82 1.56 -5.00
C ALA A 55 7.65 0.65 -4.62
N HIS A 56 6.77 0.36 -5.58
CA HIS A 56 5.67 -0.58 -5.40
C HIS A 56 6.24 -2.01 -5.48
N PHE A 57 6.07 -2.80 -4.42
CA PHE A 57 6.69 -4.12 -4.29
C PHE A 57 5.67 -5.26 -4.35
N MET A 58 4.55 -5.13 -3.63
CA MET A 58 3.41 -6.08 -3.66
C MET A 58 2.10 -5.27 -3.64
N PRO A 59 0.95 -5.85 -4.01
CA PRO A 59 -0.31 -5.11 -4.12
C PRO A 59 -0.64 -4.21 -2.92
N GLU A 60 -0.38 -4.69 -1.70
CA GLU A 60 -0.59 -3.93 -0.47
C GLU A 60 0.73 -3.63 0.27
N SER A 61 1.83 -3.50 -0.47
CA SER A 61 3.15 -3.20 0.14
C SER A 61 4.08 -2.35 -0.72
N PHE A 62 4.65 -1.35 -0.05
CA PHE A 62 5.53 -0.36 -0.63
C PHE A 62 6.86 -0.32 0.11
N LEU A 63 7.93 -0.12 -0.65
CA LEU A 63 9.20 0.33 -0.11
C LEU A 63 9.19 1.85 -0.07
N LEU A 64 9.57 2.42 1.07
CA LEU A 64 9.62 3.86 1.30
C LEU A 64 10.99 4.26 1.82
N HIS A 65 11.66 5.16 1.10
CA HIS A 65 12.91 5.78 1.50
C HIS A 65 12.66 7.22 1.97
N THR A 66 12.85 7.47 3.26
CA THR A 66 12.53 8.76 3.88
C THR A 66 13.44 9.07 5.08
N ALA A 67 13.44 10.34 5.51
CA ALA A 67 14.10 10.79 6.74
C ALA A 67 13.22 10.62 7.98
N LEU A 68 11.94 10.30 7.81
CA LEU A 68 11.00 10.06 8.92
C LEU A 68 11.31 8.74 9.62
N SER A 69 11.00 8.67 10.92
CA SER A 69 11.01 7.41 11.67
C SER A 69 9.76 6.59 11.40
N SER A 70 9.80 5.28 11.64
CA SER A 70 8.65 4.38 11.54
C SER A 70 7.43 4.88 12.31
N ALA A 71 7.63 5.41 13.52
CA ALA A 71 6.56 5.98 14.35
C ALA A 71 5.88 7.18 13.66
N LYS A 72 6.65 8.10 13.07
CA LYS A 72 6.11 9.26 12.36
C LYS A 72 5.40 8.88 11.07
N ILE A 73 5.91 7.88 10.35
CA ILE A 73 5.24 7.34 9.16
C ILE A 73 3.88 6.76 9.56
N LEU A 74 3.86 5.91 10.60
CA LEU A 74 2.63 5.31 11.10
C LEU A 74 1.62 6.38 11.56
N GLU A 75 2.07 7.42 12.26
CA GLU A 75 1.19 8.53 12.67
C GLU A 75 0.52 9.26 11.51
N LYS A 76 1.22 9.39 10.38
CA LYS A 76 0.70 10.03 9.16
C LYS A 76 -0.24 9.12 8.39
N LEU A 77 0.05 7.82 8.33
CA LEU A 77 -0.72 6.86 7.54
C LEU A 77 -1.97 6.33 8.27
N LYS A 78 -1.95 6.26 9.61
CA LYS A 78 -3.05 5.68 10.40
C LYS A 78 -4.40 6.39 10.26
N VAL A 79 -4.42 7.61 9.74
CA VAL A 79 -5.68 8.37 9.53
C VAL A 79 -6.47 7.89 8.31
N PHE A 80 -5.86 7.05 7.48
CA PHE A 80 -6.46 6.47 6.26
C PHE A 80 -6.90 5.02 6.44
N VAL A 81 -6.79 4.47 7.66
CA VAL A 81 -7.16 3.09 7.98
C VAL A 81 -8.14 3.06 9.16
N ASN A 82 -9.04 2.08 9.14
CA ASN A 82 -9.99 1.79 10.20
C ASN A 82 -9.33 0.99 11.32
N ALA A 83 -10.04 0.87 12.46
CA ALA A 83 -9.52 0.22 13.66
C ALA A 83 -9.29 -1.29 13.50
N ASP A 84 -9.97 -1.94 12.55
CA ASP A 84 -9.88 -3.37 12.26
C ASP A 84 -9.02 -3.71 11.03
N ASP A 85 -8.40 -2.71 10.41
CA ASP A 85 -7.39 -2.90 9.38
C ASP A 85 -6.01 -3.18 9.99
N PHE A 86 -5.09 -3.65 9.14
CA PHE A 86 -3.70 -3.77 9.51
C PHE A 86 -2.83 -2.78 8.73
N LEU A 87 -1.91 -2.15 9.45
CA LEU A 87 -0.88 -1.28 8.89
C LEU A 87 0.43 -1.50 9.65
N PHE A 88 1.45 -1.95 8.93
CA PHE A 88 2.78 -2.24 9.43
C PHE A 88 3.80 -1.32 8.79
N VAL A 89 4.72 -0.80 9.60
CA VAL A 89 5.86 -0.01 9.14
C VAL A 89 7.12 -0.62 9.73
N SER A 90 7.85 -1.39 8.93
CA SER A 90 9.05 -2.10 9.34
C SER A 90 10.27 -1.46 8.71
N GLN A 91 11.23 -1.03 9.53
CA GLN A 91 12.52 -0.61 9.00
C GLN A 91 13.25 -1.84 8.47
N ILE A 92 13.74 -1.77 7.23
CA ILE A 92 14.48 -2.85 6.58
C ILE A 92 15.83 -2.35 6.07
N ASN A 93 16.73 -3.26 5.78
CA ASN A 93 18.01 -2.95 5.16
C ASN A 93 18.45 -4.05 4.20
N SER A 94 19.46 -3.78 3.37
CA SER A 94 19.94 -4.74 2.36
C SER A 94 20.64 -5.98 2.95
N GLU A 95 21.06 -5.95 4.21
CA GLU A 95 21.69 -7.08 4.90
C GLU A 95 20.68 -8.07 5.48
N THR A 96 19.51 -7.58 5.90
CA THR A 96 18.46 -8.37 6.55
C THR A 96 17.27 -8.67 5.62
N THR A 97 17.26 -8.11 4.42
CA THR A 97 16.20 -8.33 3.42
C THR A 97 16.64 -9.36 2.39
N GLU A 98 15.86 -10.42 2.25
CA GLU A 98 15.99 -11.39 1.17
C GLU A 98 14.72 -11.39 0.31
N CYS A 99 14.90 -11.45 -1.01
CA CYS A 99 13.80 -11.43 -1.96
C CYS A 99 14.14 -12.31 -3.17
N LEU A 100 13.14 -13.04 -3.68
CA LEU A 100 13.27 -13.79 -4.94
C LEU A 100 13.54 -12.89 -6.15
N THR A 101 13.23 -11.59 -6.03
CA THR A 101 13.47 -10.57 -7.05
C THR A 101 14.69 -9.75 -6.66
N PRO A 102 15.88 -10.00 -7.25
CA PRO A 102 17.13 -9.35 -6.83
C PRO A 102 17.11 -7.82 -6.92
N GLN A 103 16.35 -7.27 -7.88
CA GLN A 103 16.21 -5.83 -8.12
C GLN A 103 15.67 -5.08 -6.88
N VAL A 104 14.91 -5.77 -6.03
CA VAL A 104 14.39 -5.21 -4.77
C VAL A 104 15.54 -4.95 -3.80
N LYS A 105 16.42 -5.93 -3.63
CA LYS A 105 17.61 -5.81 -2.77
C LYS A 105 18.58 -4.77 -3.30
N GLU A 106 18.77 -4.73 -4.63
CA GLU A 106 19.58 -3.71 -5.30
C GLU A 106 19.04 -2.29 -5.09
N TRP A 107 17.72 -2.11 -5.18
CA TRP A 107 17.07 -0.83 -4.93
C TRP A 107 17.31 -0.37 -3.49
N ILE A 108 17.10 -1.25 -2.51
CA ILE A 108 17.34 -0.96 -1.08
C ILE A 108 18.81 -0.55 -0.88
N SER A 109 19.75 -1.36 -1.39
CA SER A 109 21.19 -1.08 -1.27
C SER A 109 21.60 0.24 -1.93
N THR A 110 20.93 0.62 -3.02
CA THR A 110 21.18 1.91 -3.69
C THR A 110 20.69 3.08 -2.83
N LYS A 111 19.53 2.96 -2.19
CA LYS A 111 18.99 4.01 -1.32
C LYS A 111 19.79 4.19 -0.03
N GLU A 112 20.36 3.13 0.53
CA GLU A 112 21.21 3.21 1.72
C GLU A 112 22.52 3.99 1.51
N LYS A 113 22.96 4.11 0.25
CA LYS A 113 24.20 4.81 -0.11
C LYS A 113 24.02 6.31 -0.35
N ILE A 114 22.78 6.82 -0.29
CA ILE A 114 22.40 8.21 -0.61
C ILE A 114 21.85 8.89 0.65
#